data_AF-A0A536LDD2-F1
#
_entry.id   AF-A0A536LDD2-F1
#
_cell.length_a   1.000
_cell.length_b   1.000
_cell.length_c   1.000
_cell.angle_alpha   90.00
_cell.angle_beta   90.00
_cell.angle_gamma   90.00
#
_symmetry.space_group_name_H-M   'P 1'
#
loop_
_entity.id
_entity.type
_entity.pdbx_description
1 polymer ?
#
loop_
_entity_poly.entity_id
_entity_poly.type
_entity_poly.pdbx_seq_one_letter_code
_entity_poly.pdbx_strand_id
1 'polypeptide(L)'
;MRRTAAFMSAGLAGVVALLGGLALDAYLHAEDPTLVHREGIFTLSNPGHVLLGIGIALVVVGVVGAAYTTLPYGVWVRRGLLGGALALIVVSGDIAGWAASVERSASSASDTAAAHAHDGASTTARQPTAAELEAAARLVTETKAAVARYATLQAAVAAGYVPMEPPNIEIVHYVNPAYMIDADVLDPQHVQSLIYYNGPAGMRLIGAMYIMPRRGMAGPQVGGPLTVWHQHSNICFDNTTGIAVAFVRVGGDFESRDKSGSCPTGSTNKTTPLMLHVWLIDNPEGPFASTMDPDVLGTKAAIS
;
A
#
# COMPACT_ATOMS: atom_id res chain seq x y z
N MET A 1 -12.23 28.58 38.29
CA MET A 1 -11.20 29.62 38.05
C MET A 1 -9.77 29.08 38.15
N ARG A 2 -9.30 28.53 39.28
CA ARG A 2 -7.91 28.01 39.37
C ARG A 2 -7.62 26.77 38.49
N ARG A 3 -8.56 25.81 38.42
CA ARG A 3 -8.43 24.59 37.60
C ARG A 3 -8.58 24.87 36.10
N THR A 4 -9.51 25.73 35.73
CA THR A 4 -9.70 26.21 34.35
C THR A 4 -8.45 26.91 33.83
N ALA A 5 -7.83 27.78 34.64
CA ALA A 5 -6.58 28.44 34.29
C ALA A 5 -5.45 27.44 34.06
N ALA A 6 -5.32 26.42 34.91
CA ALA A 6 -4.29 25.38 34.75
C ALA A 6 -4.45 24.60 33.42
N PHE A 7 -5.67 24.27 33.01
CA PHE A 7 -5.91 23.60 31.73
C PHE A 7 -5.68 24.51 30.53
N MET A 8 -6.04 25.79 30.61
CA MET A 8 -5.72 26.74 29.54
C MET A 8 -4.20 26.97 29.42
N SER A 9 -3.47 27.01 30.54
CA SER A 9 -2.01 27.06 30.54
C SER A 9 -1.38 25.81 29.93
N ALA A 10 -1.92 24.61 30.22
CA ALA A 10 -1.47 23.37 29.60
C ALA A 10 -1.72 23.36 28.08
N GLY A 11 -2.89 23.84 27.64
CA GLY A 11 -3.19 23.98 26.22
C GLY A 11 -2.27 24.97 25.51
N LEU A 12 -1.99 26.12 26.12
CA LEU A 12 -1.05 27.11 25.58
C LEU A 12 0.38 26.55 25.50
N ALA A 13 0.83 25.84 26.54
CA ALA A 13 2.13 25.17 26.53
C ALA A 13 2.20 24.11 25.42
N GLY A 14 1.10 23.39 25.18
CA GLY A 14 0.97 22.44 24.07
C GLY A 14 1.10 23.11 22.70
N VAL A 15 0.46 24.27 22.48
CA VAL A 15 0.60 25.04 21.23
C VAL A 15 2.03 25.53 21.03
N VAL A 16 2.69 26.00 22.09
CA VAL A 16 4.10 26.42 22.02
C VAL A 16 5.01 25.24 21.68
N ALA A 17 4.78 24.08 22.29
CA ALA A 17 5.52 22.86 21.97
C ALA A 17 5.27 22.40 20.52
N LEU A 18 4.04 22.52 20.00
CA LEU A 18 3.74 22.21 18.60
C LEU A 18 4.50 23.11 17.62
N LEU A 19 4.45 24.43 17.85
CA LEU A 19 5.14 25.40 16.98
C LEU A 19 6.66 25.26 17.07
N GLY A 20 7.18 25.01 18.28
CA GLY A 20 8.60 24.72 18.48
C GLY A 20 9.03 23.41 17.84
N GLY A 21 8.19 22.37 17.90
CA GLY A 21 8.42 21.08 17.27
C GLY A 21 8.47 21.20 15.75
N LEU A 22 7.53 21.92 15.14
CA LEU A 22 7.52 22.21 13.70
C LEU A 22 8.76 23.00 13.27
N ALA A 23 9.15 24.03 14.03
CA ALA A 23 10.31 24.84 13.70
C ALA A 23 11.63 24.06 13.82
N LEU A 24 11.74 23.22 14.86
CA LEU A 24 12.91 22.36 15.07
C LEU A 24 13.00 21.28 14.00
N ASP A 25 11.87 20.66 13.66
CA ASP A 25 11.79 19.65 12.62
C ASP A 25 12.18 20.23 11.25
N ALA A 26 11.62 21.40 10.89
CA ALA A 26 11.99 22.11 9.67
C ALA A 26 13.48 22.52 9.64
N TYR A 27 14.06 22.86 10.79
CA TYR A 27 15.49 23.17 10.90
C TYR A 27 16.36 21.92 10.69
N LEU A 28 16.02 20.80 11.33
CA LEU A 28 16.76 19.54 11.17
C LEU A 28 16.70 19.03 9.74
N HIS A 29 15.54 19.10 9.09
CA HIS A 29 15.40 18.76 7.67
C HIS A 29 16.13 19.74 6.73
N ALA A 30 16.31 21.01 7.12
CA ALA A 30 17.12 21.96 6.37
C ALA A 30 18.63 21.68 6.51
N GLU A 31 19.06 21.16 7.67
CA GLU A 31 20.46 20.81 7.94
C GLU A 31 20.85 19.45 7.35
N ASP A 32 19.96 18.45 7.43
CA ASP A 32 20.10 17.15 6.78
C ASP A 32 18.82 16.76 6.01
N PRO A 33 18.76 17.07 4.70
CA PRO A 33 17.63 16.71 3.85
C PRO A 33 17.35 15.21 3.76
N THR A 34 18.34 14.36 4.06
CA THR A 34 18.21 12.91 3.97
C THR A 34 17.42 12.29 5.14
N LEU A 35 17.12 13.07 6.19
CA LEU A 35 16.23 12.67 7.28
C LEU A 35 14.84 12.27 6.76
N VAL A 36 14.38 12.86 5.65
CA VAL A 36 13.08 12.55 5.04
C VAL A 36 12.94 11.10 4.58
N HIS A 37 14.07 10.44 4.29
CA HIS A 37 14.11 9.03 3.87
C HIS A 37 14.30 8.06 5.03
N ARG A 38 14.66 8.56 6.21
CA ARG A 38 15.04 7.74 7.37
C ARG A 38 14.05 7.86 8.52
N GLU A 39 13.16 8.85 8.46
CA GLU A 39 12.24 9.17 9.53
C GLU A 39 10.78 9.07 9.08
N GLY A 40 9.94 8.49 9.93
CA GLY A 40 8.48 8.55 9.80
C GLY A 40 7.92 9.71 10.62
N ILE A 41 6.65 10.08 10.40
CA ILE A 41 5.95 11.23 11.03
C ILE A 41 6.11 11.33 12.58
N PHE A 42 6.37 10.22 13.28
CA PHE A 42 6.58 10.21 14.74
C PHE A 42 7.78 9.36 15.19
N THR A 43 8.91 9.45 14.49
CA THR A 43 10.16 8.83 14.99
C THR A 43 10.63 9.48 16.29
N LEU A 44 10.76 8.67 17.34
CA LEU A 44 11.20 9.15 18.67
C LEU A 44 12.68 9.57 18.72
N SER A 45 13.45 9.29 17.66
CA SER A 45 14.83 9.75 17.50
C SER A 45 14.94 11.23 17.13
N ASN A 46 13.90 11.81 16.51
CA ASN A 46 13.88 13.21 16.13
C ASN A 46 13.26 14.04 17.27
N PRO A 47 14.01 14.98 17.87
CA PRO A 47 13.51 15.79 18.97
C PRO A 47 12.33 16.71 18.58
N GLY A 48 12.22 17.09 17.30
CA GLY A 48 11.07 17.79 16.73
C GLY A 48 9.79 16.97 16.80
N HIS A 49 9.82 15.71 16.34
CA HIS A 49 8.69 14.78 16.41
C HIS A 49 8.24 14.48 17.84
N VAL A 50 9.18 14.30 18.76
CA VAL A 50 8.87 14.11 20.18
C VAL A 50 8.17 15.33 20.75
N LEU A 51 8.64 16.53 20.41
CA LEU A 51 8.04 17.78 20.87
C LEU A 51 6.64 18.00 20.28
N LEU A 52 6.42 17.60 19.02
CA LEU A 52 5.10 17.57 18.39
C LEU A 52 4.13 16.64 19.13
N GLY A 53 4.53 15.40 19.40
CA GLY A 53 3.71 14.44 20.14
C GLY A 53 3.32 14.94 21.54
N ILE A 54 4.28 15.51 22.27
CA ILE A 54 4.03 16.13 23.59
C ILE A 54 3.07 17.32 23.45
N GLY A 55 3.25 18.15 22.43
CA GLY A 55 2.39 19.30 22.14
C GLY A 55 0.94 18.91 21.90
N ILE A 56 0.69 17.88 21.06
CA ILE A 56 -0.65 17.33 20.81
C ILE A 56 -1.29 16.88 22.13
N ALA A 57 -0.57 16.08 22.93
CA ALA A 57 -1.09 15.56 24.19
C ALA A 57 -1.49 16.69 25.16
N LEU A 58 -0.66 17.73 25.27
CA LEU A 58 -0.93 18.90 26.12
C LEU A 58 -2.10 19.74 25.64
N VAL A 59 -2.25 19.93 24.31
CA VAL A 59 -3.42 20.62 23.74
C VAL A 59 -4.70 19.85 24.04
N VAL A 60 -4.70 18.53 23.86
CA VAL A 60 -5.87 17.68 24.13
C VAL A 60 -6.24 17.76 25.62
N VAL A 61 -5.28 17.59 26.52
CA VAL A 61 -5.50 17.70 27.98
C VAL A 61 -6.02 19.10 28.35
N GLY A 62 -5.45 20.15 27.75
CA GLY A 62 -5.86 21.54 28.00
C GLY A 62 -7.29 21.84 27.54
N VAL A 63 -7.64 21.44 26.31
CA VAL A 63 -8.97 21.67 25.74
C VAL A 63 -10.04 20.85 26.48
N VAL A 64 -9.78 19.55 26.68
CA VAL A 64 -10.72 18.65 27.38
C VAL A 64 -10.89 19.08 28.84
N GLY A 65 -9.79 19.38 29.53
CA GLY A 65 -9.82 19.81 30.92
C GLY A 65 -10.48 21.18 31.11
N ALA A 66 -10.26 22.13 30.20
CA ALA A 66 -10.94 23.42 30.22
C ALA A 66 -12.45 23.25 29.97
N ALA A 67 -12.84 22.49 28.95
CA ALA A 67 -14.25 22.20 28.64
C ALA A 67 -14.97 21.52 29.82
N TYR A 68 -14.31 20.58 30.50
CA TYR A 68 -14.88 19.89 31.67
C TYR A 68 -15.10 20.81 32.87
N THR A 69 -14.34 21.91 32.97
CA THR A 69 -14.33 22.81 34.12
C THR A 69 -15.07 24.13 33.90
N THR A 70 -15.30 24.55 32.65
CA THR A 70 -16.01 25.80 32.32
C THR A 70 -17.47 25.60 31.89
N LEU A 71 -17.82 24.46 31.29
CA LEU A 71 -19.13 24.31 30.66
C LEU A 71 -20.23 23.90 31.67
N PRO A 72 -21.35 24.65 31.78
CA PRO A 72 -22.45 24.37 32.70
C PRO A 72 -23.41 23.29 32.17
N TYR A 73 -22.88 22.23 31.54
CA TYR A 73 -23.70 21.16 30.95
C TYR A 73 -23.67 19.88 31.80
N GLY A 74 -24.79 19.14 31.77
CA GLY A 74 -24.93 17.85 32.43
C GLY A 74 -23.91 16.82 31.94
N VAL A 75 -23.59 15.85 32.80
CA VAL A 75 -22.48 14.87 32.64
C VAL A 75 -22.50 14.15 31.28
N TRP A 76 -23.67 13.95 30.68
CA TRP A 76 -23.86 13.31 29.37
C TRP A 76 -23.34 14.13 28.18
N VAL A 77 -23.53 15.45 28.18
CA VAL A 77 -23.02 16.35 27.12
C VAL A 77 -21.49 16.43 27.17
N ARG A 78 -20.93 16.41 28.38
CA ARG A 78 -19.47 16.38 28.60
C ARG A 78 -18.83 15.11 28.06
N ARG A 79 -19.49 13.96 28.23
CA ARG A 79 -19.05 12.66 27.66
C ARG A 79 -19.15 12.63 26.13
N GLY A 80 -20.18 13.26 25.56
CA GLY A 80 -20.34 13.37 24.10
C GLY A 80 -19.23 14.18 23.42
N LEU A 81 -18.87 15.34 23.98
CA LEU A 81 -17.75 16.16 23.47
C LEU A 81 -16.40 15.44 23.58
N LEU A 82 -16.18 14.70 24.66
CA LEU A 82 -15.00 13.84 24.86
C LEU A 82 -14.91 12.74 23.79
N GLY A 83 -16.03 12.05 23.53
CA GLY A 83 -16.10 11.04 22.48
C GLY A 83 -15.87 11.61 21.09
N GLY A 84 -16.43 12.79 20.79
CA GLY A 84 -16.23 13.48 19.51
C GLY A 84 -14.78 13.94 19.28
N ALA A 85 -14.12 14.46 20.32
CA ALA A 85 -12.71 14.87 20.23
C ALA A 85 -11.78 13.66 20.04
N LEU A 86 -12.02 12.55 20.77
CA LEU A 86 -11.29 11.30 20.59
C LEU A 86 -11.49 10.71 19.18
N ALA A 87 -12.71 10.73 18.66
CA ALA A 87 -13.00 10.27 17.30
C ALA A 87 -12.29 11.12 16.24
N LEU A 88 -12.27 12.44 16.39
CA LEU A 88 -11.54 13.35 15.49
C LEU A 88 -10.03 13.12 15.52
N ILE A 89 -9.44 12.85 16.69
CA ILE A 89 -8.01 12.55 16.83
C ILE A 89 -7.67 11.24 16.10
N VAL A 90 -8.45 10.18 16.30
CA VAL A 90 -8.26 8.89 15.62
C VAL A 90 -8.35 9.06 14.11
N VAL A 91 -9.43 9.68 13.62
CA VAL A 91 -9.63 9.95 12.18
C VAL A 91 -8.51 10.81 11.59
N SER A 92 -8.01 11.82 12.33
CA SER A 92 -6.90 12.65 11.86
C SER A 92 -5.56 11.90 11.82
N GLY A 93 -5.33 10.96 12.75
CA GLY A 93 -4.15 10.10 12.76
C GLY A 93 -4.12 9.12 11.59
N ASP A 94 -5.29 8.57 11.23
CA ASP A 94 -5.45 7.68 10.08
C ASP A 94 -5.18 8.42 8.75
N ILE A 95 -5.63 9.67 8.64
CA ILE A 95 -5.39 10.52 7.45
C ILE A 95 -3.91 10.92 7.33
N ALA A 96 -3.26 11.29 8.44
CA ALA A 96 -1.84 11.66 8.44
C ALA A 96 -0.93 10.45 8.14
N GLY A 97 -1.26 9.28 8.68
CA GLY A 97 -0.56 8.02 8.39
C GLY A 97 -0.66 7.64 6.91
N TRP A 98 -1.82 7.88 6.30
CA TRP A 98 -2.04 7.67 4.87
C TRP A 98 -1.27 8.69 4.00
N ALA A 99 -1.27 9.98 4.37
CA ALA A 99 -0.54 11.02 3.63
C ALA A 99 0.99 10.78 3.62
N ALA A 100 1.58 10.36 4.75
CA ALA A 100 3.00 10.00 4.81
C ALA A 100 3.34 8.72 4.02
N SER A 101 2.39 7.81 3.85
CA SER A 101 2.55 6.65 2.98
C SER A 101 2.69 7.09 1.52
N VAL A 102 1.90 8.07 1.07
CA VAL A 102 1.94 8.60 -0.30
C VAL A 102 3.25 9.34 -0.58
N GLU A 103 3.77 10.10 0.38
CA GLU A 103 4.99 10.90 0.20
C GLU A 103 6.27 10.05 0.23
N ARG A 104 6.27 8.94 0.99
CA ARG A 104 7.32 7.90 0.93
C ARG A 104 7.32 7.11 -0.39
N SER A 105 6.15 6.88 -0.99
CA SER A 105 6.05 6.29 -2.32
C SER A 105 6.59 7.22 -3.42
N ALA A 106 6.45 8.55 -3.26
CA ALA A 106 6.95 9.52 -4.23
C ALA A 106 8.49 9.70 -4.21
N SER A 107 9.10 9.53 -3.03
CA SER A 107 10.55 9.73 -2.81
C SER A 107 11.38 8.45 -3.00
N SER A 108 10.82 7.26 -2.74
CA SER A 108 11.47 5.98 -3.06
C SER A 108 11.48 5.68 -4.57
N ALA A 109 10.52 6.23 -5.32
CA ALA A 109 10.43 6.09 -6.76
C ALA A 109 11.55 6.82 -7.53
N SER A 110 12.25 7.81 -6.94
CA SER A 110 13.32 8.54 -7.65
C SER A 110 14.66 7.84 -7.63
N ASP A 111 14.97 7.08 -6.58
CA ASP A 111 16.31 6.48 -6.40
C ASP A 111 16.43 5.04 -6.92
N THR A 112 15.31 4.33 -7.13
CA THR A 112 15.29 2.96 -7.70
C THR A 112 14.94 2.92 -9.19
N ALA A 113 14.42 4.01 -9.77
CA ALA A 113 14.11 4.10 -11.20
C ALA A 113 15.35 4.09 -12.13
N ALA A 114 16.57 4.19 -11.57
CA ALA A 114 17.80 4.14 -12.35
C ALA A 114 18.23 2.72 -12.76
N ALA A 115 17.62 1.65 -12.24
CA ALA A 115 18.10 0.28 -12.45
C ALA A 115 17.19 -0.67 -13.25
N HIS A 116 15.91 -0.37 -13.51
CA HIS A 116 15.00 -1.34 -14.17
C HIS A 116 14.01 -0.73 -15.18
N ALA A 117 14.51 0.02 -16.16
CA ALA A 117 13.69 0.48 -17.29
C ALA A 117 13.96 -0.36 -18.55
N HIS A 118 12.95 -1.14 -18.99
CA HIS A 118 12.87 -1.66 -20.35
C HIS A 118 11.54 -1.22 -20.99
N ASP A 119 11.69 -0.38 -22.02
CA ASP A 119 10.75 0.06 -23.06
C ASP A 119 9.28 0.32 -22.69
N GLY A 120 8.98 1.60 -22.46
CA GLY A 120 7.62 2.13 -22.54
C GLY A 120 7.37 3.36 -21.68
N ALA A 121 7.85 4.52 -22.14
CA ALA A 121 7.58 5.86 -21.60
C ALA A 121 8.20 6.19 -20.22
N SER A 122 9.44 6.69 -20.27
CA SER A 122 9.91 7.69 -19.31
C SER A 122 9.09 8.98 -19.52
N THR A 123 7.88 9.00 -18.97
CA THR A 123 7.21 10.26 -18.66
C THR A 123 7.79 10.75 -17.35
N THR A 124 8.35 11.95 -17.36
CA THR A 124 8.62 12.76 -16.18
C THR A 124 7.49 12.53 -15.17
N ALA A 125 7.77 11.91 -14.03
CA ALA A 125 6.74 11.44 -13.11
C ALA A 125 5.96 12.66 -12.55
N ARG A 126 4.86 13.00 -13.22
CA ARG A 126 3.92 14.02 -12.76
C ARG A 126 3.29 13.51 -11.48
N GLN A 127 3.18 14.36 -10.47
CA GLN A 127 2.43 14.05 -9.26
C GLN A 127 0.95 13.72 -9.59
N PRO A 128 0.32 12.74 -8.92
CA PRO A 128 -1.08 12.42 -9.15
C PRO A 128 -1.97 13.62 -8.80
N THR A 129 -3.05 13.79 -9.55
CA THR A 129 -4.13 14.73 -9.18
C THR A 129 -4.90 14.21 -7.98
N ALA A 130 -5.65 15.08 -7.30
CA ALA A 130 -6.53 14.67 -6.21
C ALA A 130 -7.56 13.60 -6.63
N ALA A 131 -8.12 13.72 -7.84
CA ALA A 131 -9.08 12.75 -8.38
C ALA A 131 -8.43 11.38 -8.66
N GLU A 132 -7.21 11.37 -9.20
CA GLU A 132 -6.43 10.15 -9.42
C GLU A 132 -6.07 9.48 -8.08
N LEU A 133 -5.66 10.27 -7.09
CA LEU A 133 -5.36 9.76 -5.75
C LEU A 133 -6.60 9.17 -5.08
N GLU A 134 -7.75 9.85 -5.16
CA GLU A 134 -9.03 9.36 -4.63
C GLU A 134 -9.47 8.07 -5.33
N ALA A 135 -9.35 8.00 -6.66
CA ALA A 135 -9.70 6.82 -7.44
C ALA A 135 -8.78 5.62 -7.12
N ALA A 136 -7.47 5.86 -6.97
CA ALA A 136 -6.51 4.86 -6.53
C ALA A 136 -6.86 4.33 -5.12
N ALA A 137 -7.14 5.22 -4.16
CA ALA A 137 -7.51 4.83 -2.80
C ALA A 137 -8.82 4.03 -2.75
N ARG A 138 -9.82 4.45 -3.54
CA ARG A 138 -11.09 3.74 -3.69
C ARG A 138 -10.88 2.34 -4.26
N LEU A 139 -10.10 2.20 -5.34
CA LEU A 139 -9.80 0.91 -5.95
C LEU A 139 -9.15 -0.05 -4.94
N VAL A 140 -8.17 0.42 -4.16
CA VAL A 140 -7.54 -0.41 -3.10
C VAL A 140 -8.60 -0.85 -2.08
N THR A 141 -9.39 0.09 -1.57
CA THR A 141 -10.37 -0.17 -0.51
C THR A 141 -11.45 -1.15 -0.97
N GLU A 142 -12.02 -0.92 -2.15
CA GLU A 142 -13.06 -1.77 -2.72
C GLU A 142 -12.53 -3.16 -3.06
N THR A 143 -11.32 -3.25 -3.62
CA THR A 143 -10.67 -4.54 -3.91
C THR A 143 -10.47 -5.33 -2.62
N LYS A 144 -9.86 -4.73 -1.58
CA LYS A 144 -9.64 -5.39 -0.28
C LYS A 144 -10.95 -5.90 0.33
N ALA A 145 -12.00 -5.08 0.31
CA ALA A 145 -13.31 -5.48 0.83
C ALA A 145 -13.93 -6.62 0.02
N ALA A 146 -13.84 -6.57 -1.31
CA ALA A 146 -14.46 -7.55 -2.17
C ALA A 146 -13.77 -8.92 -2.10
N VAL A 147 -12.44 -8.95 -2.10
CA VAL A 147 -11.67 -10.21 -2.08
C VAL A 147 -11.57 -10.86 -0.70
N ALA A 148 -12.03 -10.19 0.37
CA ALA A 148 -12.05 -10.76 1.72
C ALA A 148 -12.81 -12.09 1.80
N ARG A 149 -13.82 -12.29 0.94
CA ARG A 149 -14.56 -13.56 0.82
C ARG A 149 -13.69 -14.74 0.36
N TYR A 150 -12.53 -14.46 -0.23
CA TYR A 150 -11.56 -15.44 -0.69
C TYR A 150 -10.36 -15.58 0.25
N ALA A 151 -10.50 -15.21 1.54
CA ALA A 151 -9.42 -15.36 2.51
C ALA A 151 -8.84 -16.79 2.58
N THR A 152 -9.65 -17.81 2.28
CA THR A 152 -9.20 -19.20 2.16
C THR A 152 -9.13 -19.62 0.69
N LEU A 153 -8.15 -20.46 0.36
CA LEU A 153 -8.03 -21.02 -0.99
C LEU A 153 -9.28 -21.81 -1.39
N GLN A 154 -9.89 -22.53 -0.44
CA GLN A 154 -11.11 -23.30 -0.72
C GLN A 154 -12.25 -22.41 -1.23
N ALA A 155 -12.41 -21.20 -0.68
CA ALA A 155 -13.41 -20.25 -1.14
C ALA A 155 -13.13 -19.74 -2.57
N ALA A 156 -11.86 -19.49 -2.90
CA ALA A 156 -11.47 -19.11 -4.26
C ALA A 156 -11.72 -20.24 -5.26
N VAL A 157 -11.29 -21.46 -4.96
CA VAL A 157 -11.50 -22.62 -5.84
C VAL A 157 -13.00 -22.90 -6.03
N ALA A 158 -13.80 -22.79 -4.98
CA ALA A 158 -15.26 -22.91 -5.06
C ALA A 158 -15.91 -21.85 -5.96
N ALA A 159 -15.30 -20.67 -6.06
CA ALA A 159 -15.71 -19.58 -6.94
C ALA A 159 -15.16 -19.68 -8.37
N GLY A 160 -14.46 -20.77 -8.72
CA GLY A 160 -13.96 -21.03 -10.07
C GLY A 160 -12.54 -20.52 -10.35
N TYR A 161 -11.81 -20.09 -9.32
CA TYR A 161 -10.40 -19.75 -9.49
C TYR A 161 -9.53 -21.01 -9.63
N VAL A 162 -8.58 -20.98 -10.56
CA VAL A 162 -7.65 -22.08 -10.88
C VAL A 162 -6.20 -21.58 -10.81
N PRO A 163 -5.23 -22.42 -10.40
CA PRO A 163 -3.85 -21.99 -10.27
C PRO A 163 -3.24 -21.66 -11.64
N MET A 164 -2.47 -20.57 -11.71
CA MET A 164 -1.66 -20.18 -12.88
C MET A 164 -0.24 -20.76 -12.80
N GLU A 165 0.27 -21.02 -11.60
CA GLU A 165 1.55 -21.69 -11.33
C GLU A 165 1.35 -23.04 -10.62
N PRO A 166 2.39 -23.91 -10.55
CA PRO A 166 2.35 -25.06 -9.66
C PRO A 166 1.96 -24.65 -8.22
N PRO A 167 0.91 -25.23 -7.61
CA PRO A 167 0.35 -24.75 -6.33
C PRO A 167 1.30 -24.77 -5.11
N ASN A 168 2.45 -25.43 -5.24
CA ASN A 168 3.41 -25.69 -4.17
C ASN A 168 4.60 -24.71 -4.16
N ILE A 169 4.59 -23.66 -4.98
CA ILE A 169 5.59 -22.59 -4.92
C ILE A 169 5.22 -21.52 -3.90
N GLU A 170 6.14 -20.63 -3.57
CA GLU A 170 5.98 -19.66 -2.48
C GLU A 170 4.85 -18.64 -2.71
N ILE A 171 4.73 -18.10 -3.92
CA ILE A 171 3.62 -17.21 -4.31
C ILE A 171 2.90 -17.83 -5.50
N VAL A 172 1.58 -17.97 -5.38
CA VAL A 172 0.74 -18.58 -6.43
C VAL A 172 -0.40 -17.63 -6.78
N HIS A 173 -0.57 -17.38 -8.06
CA HIS A 173 -1.73 -16.74 -8.63
C HIS A 173 -2.81 -17.78 -8.90
N TYR A 174 -4.01 -17.49 -8.43
CA TYR A 174 -5.22 -18.21 -8.78
C TYR A 174 -6.05 -17.28 -9.66
N VAL A 175 -6.25 -17.67 -10.91
CA VAL A 175 -6.94 -16.87 -11.93
C VAL A 175 -8.36 -17.38 -12.14
N ASN A 176 -9.29 -16.48 -12.47
CA ASN A 176 -10.65 -16.84 -12.88
C ASN A 176 -10.87 -16.50 -14.35
N PRO A 177 -10.82 -17.49 -15.26
CA PRO A 177 -11.02 -17.25 -16.69
C PRO A 177 -12.38 -16.65 -17.04
N ALA A 178 -13.41 -16.83 -16.21
CA ALA A 178 -14.74 -16.28 -16.46
C ALA A 178 -14.75 -14.74 -16.39
N TYR A 179 -13.81 -14.14 -15.65
CA TYR A 179 -13.70 -12.69 -15.48
C TYR A 179 -12.75 -12.03 -16.49
N MET A 180 -12.20 -12.80 -17.44
CA MET A 180 -11.30 -12.29 -18.50
C MET A 180 -12.10 -11.68 -19.66
N ILE A 181 -13.04 -10.78 -19.34
CA ILE A 181 -13.95 -10.13 -20.30
C ILE A 181 -13.95 -8.62 -20.13
N ASP A 182 -14.31 -7.90 -21.19
CA ASP A 182 -14.26 -6.43 -21.23
C ASP A 182 -15.15 -5.76 -20.15
N ALA A 183 -16.22 -6.44 -19.72
CA ALA A 183 -17.15 -5.93 -18.71
C ALA A 183 -16.56 -5.87 -17.28
N ASP A 184 -15.53 -6.69 -17.01
CA ASP A 184 -15.00 -6.89 -15.66
C ASP A 184 -13.65 -6.17 -15.44
N VAL A 185 -13.25 -5.31 -16.38
CA VAL A 185 -12.00 -4.53 -16.27
C VAL A 185 -12.10 -3.57 -15.09
N LEU A 186 -11.22 -3.76 -14.11
CA LEU A 186 -11.20 -3.01 -12.84
C LEU A 186 -12.52 -3.10 -12.05
N ASP A 187 -13.23 -4.23 -12.12
CA ASP A 187 -14.37 -4.51 -11.24
C ASP A 187 -13.92 -5.28 -9.98
N PRO A 188 -13.95 -4.66 -8.78
CA PRO A 188 -13.60 -5.34 -7.53
C PRO A 188 -14.44 -6.58 -7.24
N GLN A 189 -15.65 -6.69 -7.79
CA GLN A 189 -16.48 -7.89 -7.62
C GLN A 189 -16.07 -9.05 -8.54
N HIS A 190 -15.31 -8.79 -9.60
CA HIS A 190 -14.88 -9.76 -10.60
C HIS A 190 -13.36 -9.68 -10.86
N VAL A 191 -12.56 -9.85 -9.81
CA VAL A 191 -11.09 -9.79 -9.89
C VAL A 191 -10.52 -10.98 -10.65
N GLN A 192 -9.71 -10.74 -11.68
CA GLN A 192 -9.18 -11.78 -12.56
C GLN A 192 -8.16 -12.71 -11.90
N SER A 193 -7.41 -12.24 -10.90
CA SER A 193 -6.39 -13.05 -10.21
C SER A 193 -6.28 -12.73 -8.72
N LEU A 194 -6.16 -13.77 -7.90
CA LEU A 194 -5.92 -13.72 -6.46
C LEU A 194 -4.53 -14.26 -6.16
N ILE A 195 -3.80 -13.60 -5.26
CA ILE A 195 -2.40 -13.88 -4.99
C ILE A 195 -2.26 -14.45 -3.58
N TYR A 196 -1.79 -15.69 -3.50
CA TYR A 196 -1.58 -16.38 -2.23
C TYR A 196 -0.11 -16.59 -1.94
N TYR A 197 0.26 -16.41 -0.68
CA TYR A 197 1.56 -16.74 -0.12
C TYR A 197 1.50 -18.05 0.65
N ASN A 198 2.33 -19.02 0.30
CA ASN A 198 2.52 -20.29 0.98
C ASN A 198 3.57 -20.16 2.08
N GLY A 199 3.17 -19.58 3.21
CA GLY A 199 4.06 -19.33 4.34
C GLY A 199 4.15 -20.48 5.34
N PRO A 200 5.09 -20.40 6.31
CA PRO A 200 5.21 -21.36 7.41
C PRO A 200 3.94 -21.47 8.26
N ALA A 201 3.20 -20.36 8.41
CA ALA A 201 1.93 -20.30 9.13
C ALA A 201 0.73 -20.78 8.30
N GLY A 202 0.97 -21.28 7.08
CA GLY A 202 -0.05 -21.66 6.12
C GLY A 202 -0.26 -20.63 5.01
N MET A 203 -1.16 -20.98 4.09
CA MET A 203 -1.47 -20.16 2.92
C MET A 203 -2.27 -18.92 3.32
N ARG A 204 -1.90 -17.74 2.81
CA ARG A 204 -2.58 -16.46 3.06
C ARG A 204 -2.82 -15.69 1.77
N LEU A 205 -4.00 -15.09 1.63
CA LEU A 205 -4.28 -14.14 0.55
C LEU A 205 -3.51 -12.84 0.82
N ILE A 206 -2.61 -12.46 -0.08
CA ILE A 206 -1.72 -11.29 0.07
C ILE A 206 -1.98 -10.20 -0.97
N GLY A 207 -2.67 -10.51 -2.07
CA GLY A 207 -2.87 -9.58 -3.16
C GLY A 207 -4.02 -9.99 -4.08
N ALA A 208 -4.39 -9.05 -4.93
CA ALA A 208 -5.28 -9.20 -6.06
C ALA A 208 -4.57 -8.64 -7.30
N MET A 209 -4.91 -9.13 -8.48
CA MET A 209 -4.39 -8.61 -9.73
C MET A 209 -5.50 -8.54 -10.78
N TYR A 210 -5.66 -7.36 -11.37
CA TYR A 210 -6.50 -7.16 -12.53
C TYR A 210 -5.70 -7.46 -13.79
N ILE A 211 -6.30 -8.20 -14.72
CA ILE A 211 -5.65 -8.61 -15.97
C ILE A 211 -6.52 -8.15 -17.11
N MET A 212 -5.92 -7.50 -18.11
CA MET A 212 -6.64 -7.08 -19.31
C MET A 212 -7.13 -8.31 -20.10
N PRO A 213 -8.36 -8.29 -20.65
CA PRO A 213 -8.93 -9.43 -21.37
C PRO A 213 -8.13 -9.87 -22.60
N ARG A 214 -7.36 -8.95 -23.20
CA ARG A 214 -6.60 -9.18 -24.43
C ARG A 214 -5.22 -8.50 -24.36
N ARG A 215 -4.22 -9.15 -24.96
CA ARG A 215 -2.89 -8.56 -25.18
C ARG A 215 -2.99 -7.28 -26.02
N GLY A 216 -2.15 -6.29 -25.69
CA GLY A 216 -2.09 -5.01 -26.39
C GLY A 216 -3.26 -4.06 -26.10
N MET A 217 -4.22 -4.48 -25.26
CA MET A 217 -5.26 -3.57 -24.76
C MET A 217 -4.68 -2.73 -23.62
N ALA A 218 -4.81 -1.41 -23.73
CA ALA A 218 -4.38 -0.48 -22.68
C ALA A 218 -5.30 -0.59 -21.45
N GLY A 219 -4.70 -0.59 -20.27
CA GLY A 219 -5.44 -0.55 -19.00
C GLY A 219 -5.94 0.86 -18.68
N PRO A 220 -7.11 1.02 -18.01
CA PRO A 220 -7.57 2.32 -17.56
C PRO A 220 -6.61 2.94 -16.52
N GLN A 221 -6.22 4.19 -16.72
CA GLN A 221 -5.26 4.90 -15.87
C GLN A 221 -5.94 5.65 -14.71
N VAL A 222 -6.79 4.95 -13.94
CA VAL A 222 -7.66 5.58 -12.92
C VAL A 222 -6.88 6.30 -11.83
N GLY A 223 -5.69 5.81 -11.47
CA GLY A 223 -4.81 6.42 -10.47
C GLY A 223 -3.68 7.25 -11.05
N GLY A 224 -3.71 7.58 -12.35
CA GLY A 224 -2.63 8.32 -13.00
C GLY A 224 -1.28 7.63 -12.78
N PRO A 225 -0.23 8.32 -12.33
CA PRO A 225 1.08 7.73 -12.10
C PRO A 225 1.11 6.60 -11.03
N LEU A 226 0.05 6.42 -10.23
CA LEU A 226 0.01 5.42 -9.15
C LEU A 226 -0.37 4.01 -9.61
N THR A 227 -1.18 3.88 -10.66
CA THR A 227 -1.71 2.58 -11.13
C THR A 227 -0.92 2.06 -12.31
N VAL A 228 0.30 1.59 -12.09
CA VAL A 228 1.19 1.20 -13.19
C VAL A 228 0.85 -0.17 -13.74
N TRP A 229 0.19 -0.17 -14.91
CA TRP A 229 -0.03 -1.38 -15.69
C TRP A 229 1.29 -1.89 -16.28
N HIS A 230 1.56 -3.17 -16.15
CA HIS A 230 2.77 -3.81 -16.70
C HIS A 230 2.43 -5.16 -17.32
N GLN A 231 3.36 -5.73 -18.08
CA GLN A 231 3.24 -7.06 -18.68
C GLN A 231 4.56 -7.80 -18.55
N HIS A 232 4.51 -9.12 -18.56
CA HIS A 232 5.70 -9.96 -18.65
C HIS A 232 5.88 -10.47 -20.08
N SER A 233 7.11 -10.46 -20.55
CA SER A 233 7.51 -11.04 -21.84
C SER A 233 8.46 -12.23 -21.68
N ASN A 234 8.64 -12.70 -20.45
CA ASN A 234 9.63 -13.70 -20.10
C ASN A 234 9.03 -14.97 -19.47
N ILE A 235 7.70 -15.13 -19.46
CA ILE A 235 7.03 -16.29 -18.84
C ILE A 235 6.82 -17.40 -19.86
N CYS A 236 7.25 -18.62 -19.51
CA CYS A 236 6.97 -19.84 -20.24
C CYS A 236 5.70 -20.50 -19.73
N PHE A 237 4.73 -20.69 -20.62
CA PHE A 237 3.50 -21.40 -20.32
C PHE A 237 3.52 -22.80 -20.95
N ASP A 238 3.17 -23.82 -20.18
CA ASP A 238 2.95 -25.16 -20.70
C ASP A 238 1.87 -25.14 -21.80
N ASN A 239 2.14 -25.77 -22.93
CA ASN A 239 1.28 -25.68 -24.10
C ASN A 239 -0.04 -26.45 -23.97
N THR A 240 -0.14 -27.37 -23.00
CA THR A 240 -1.32 -28.22 -22.81
C THR A 240 -2.22 -27.64 -21.72
N THR A 241 -1.63 -27.23 -20.61
CA THR A 241 -2.33 -26.82 -19.39
C THR A 241 -2.46 -25.31 -19.26
N GLY A 242 -1.59 -24.54 -19.91
CA GLY A 242 -1.53 -23.08 -19.76
C GLY A 242 -0.91 -22.62 -18.43
N ILE A 243 -0.36 -23.52 -17.62
CA ILE A 243 0.35 -23.20 -16.37
C ILE A 243 1.69 -22.54 -16.69
N ALA A 244 2.05 -21.48 -15.96
CA ALA A 244 3.38 -20.89 -15.99
C ALA A 244 4.38 -21.82 -15.32
N VAL A 245 5.36 -22.30 -16.08
CA VAL A 245 6.30 -23.36 -15.66
C VAL A 245 7.74 -22.90 -15.54
N ALA A 246 8.10 -21.76 -16.13
CA ALA A 246 9.46 -21.21 -16.05
C ALA A 246 9.47 -19.73 -16.47
N PHE A 247 10.60 -19.07 -16.21
CA PHE A 247 10.93 -17.76 -16.78
C PHE A 247 12.16 -17.90 -17.69
N VAL A 248 12.13 -17.32 -18.89
CA VAL A 248 13.35 -17.16 -19.69
C VAL A 248 14.18 -16.02 -19.15
N ARG A 249 15.51 -16.16 -19.20
CA ARG A 249 16.40 -15.01 -19.00
C ARG A 249 16.17 -13.98 -20.10
N VAL A 250 15.82 -12.77 -19.69
CA VAL A 250 16.07 -11.57 -20.48
C VAL A 250 17.38 -10.98 -19.93
N GLY A 251 18.14 -10.20 -20.69
CA GLY A 251 19.43 -9.70 -20.19
C GLY A 251 19.24 -8.80 -18.98
N GLY A 252 19.75 -9.18 -17.79
CA GLY A 252 19.78 -8.34 -16.58
C GLY A 252 19.49 -9.05 -15.25
N ASP A 253 18.86 -10.22 -15.29
CA ASP A 253 18.29 -10.88 -14.11
C ASP A 253 19.29 -11.89 -13.49
N PHE A 254 19.77 -11.60 -12.28
CA PHE A 254 20.78 -12.42 -11.56
C PHE A 254 20.19 -13.59 -10.75
N GLU A 255 18.87 -13.75 -10.69
CA GLU A 255 18.20 -14.64 -9.73
C GLU A 255 17.74 -16.01 -10.28
N SER A 256 17.70 -16.24 -11.61
CA SER A 256 17.25 -17.54 -12.13
C SER A 256 18.42 -18.52 -12.34
N ARG A 257 18.39 -19.64 -11.60
CA ARG A 257 19.38 -20.75 -11.63
C ARG A 257 19.16 -21.72 -12.81
N ASP A 258 18.17 -21.48 -13.67
CA ASP A 258 17.84 -22.33 -14.80
C ASP A 258 18.47 -21.83 -16.11
N LYS A 259 19.25 -22.71 -16.73
CA LYS A 259 20.31 -22.41 -17.72
C LYS A 259 19.86 -22.39 -19.20
N SER A 260 18.69 -21.87 -19.55
CA SER A 260 18.39 -21.66 -20.98
C SER A 260 17.65 -20.37 -21.25
N GLY A 261 18.16 -19.57 -22.19
CA GLY A 261 17.42 -18.46 -22.82
C GLY A 261 16.24 -18.92 -23.69
N SER A 262 15.73 -20.13 -23.45
CA SER A 262 14.61 -20.76 -24.16
C SER A 262 13.75 -21.51 -23.15
N CYS A 263 12.45 -21.58 -23.42
CA CYS A 263 11.50 -22.30 -22.57
C CYS A 263 11.75 -23.82 -22.53
N PRO A 264 11.39 -24.49 -21.42
CA PRO A 264 11.37 -25.95 -21.34
C PRO A 264 10.59 -26.60 -22.49
N THR A 265 10.99 -27.82 -22.89
CA THR A 265 10.28 -28.59 -23.92
C THR A 265 8.81 -28.74 -23.55
N GLY A 266 7.90 -28.48 -24.50
CA GLY A 266 6.46 -28.52 -24.27
C GLY A 266 5.85 -27.22 -23.75
N SER A 267 6.65 -26.17 -23.54
CA SER A 267 6.18 -24.84 -23.14
C SER A 267 6.58 -23.75 -24.14
N THR A 268 5.95 -22.59 -24.08
CA THR A 268 6.20 -21.47 -25.00
C THR A 268 6.17 -20.14 -24.27
N ASN A 269 7.13 -19.27 -24.60
CA ASN A 269 7.16 -17.91 -24.07
C ASN A 269 6.02 -17.10 -24.71
N LYS A 270 5.20 -16.47 -23.88
CA LYS A 270 4.11 -15.60 -24.33
C LYS A 270 4.12 -14.32 -23.51
N THR A 271 3.96 -13.19 -24.19
CA THR A 271 3.68 -11.92 -23.50
C THR A 271 2.32 -12.00 -22.81
N THR A 272 2.24 -11.56 -21.57
CA THR A 272 0.96 -11.47 -20.85
C THR A 272 0.15 -10.27 -21.34
N PRO A 273 -1.17 -10.24 -21.16
CA PRO A 273 -1.90 -8.98 -21.14
C PRO A 273 -1.34 -8.03 -20.08
N LEU A 274 -1.68 -6.74 -20.17
CA LEU A 274 -1.36 -5.79 -19.12
C LEU A 274 -2.06 -6.21 -17.81
N MET A 275 -1.36 -5.98 -16.70
CA MET A 275 -1.76 -6.39 -15.36
C MET A 275 -1.54 -5.25 -14.37
N LEU A 276 -2.40 -5.16 -13.36
CA LEU A 276 -2.28 -4.21 -12.26
C LEU A 276 -2.45 -4.96 -10.94
N HIS A 277 -1.42 -4.94 -10.11
CA HIS A 277 -1.47 -5.50 -8.76
C HIS A 277 -2.21 -4.56 -7.80
N VAL A 278 -2.89 -5.13 -6.82
CA VAL A 278 -3.43 -4.46 -5.65
C VAL A 278 -3.09 -5.28 -4.41
N TRP A 279 -2.20 -4.75 -3.57
CA TRP A 279 -1.70 -5.46 -2.40
C TRP A 279 -2.64 -5.34 -1.19
N LEU A 280 -2.92 -6.49 -0.56
CA LEU A 280 -3.68 -6.53 0.70
C LEU A 280 -2.77 -6.24 1.90
N ILE A 281 -1.50 -6.64 1.78
CA ILE A 281 -0.41 -6.36 2.71
C ILE A 281 0.29 -5.05 2.35
N ASP A 282 1.13 -4.56 3.26
CA ASP A 282 1.97 -3.41 3.02
C ASP A 282 3.15 -3.80 2.11
N ASN A 283 3.10 -3.35 0.86
CA ASN A 283 4.23 -3.42 -0.05
C ASN A 283 5.05 -2.11 0.09
N PRO A 284 6.36 -2.17 0.34
CA PRO A 284 7.19 -0.98 0.56
C PRO A 284 7.25 -0.04 -0.66
N GLU A 285 7.05 -0.56 -1.87
CA GLU A 285 6.96 0.24 -3.10
C GLU A 285 5.55 0.80 -3.36
N GLY A 286 4.58 0.46 -2.49
CA GLY A 286 3.21 0.98 -2.53
C GLY A 286 2.16 -0.04 -2.96
N PRO A 287 0.87 0.31 -2.85
CA PRO A 287 -0.25 -0.64 -2.97
C PRO A 287 -0.44 -1.21 -4.38
N PHE A 288 0.18 -0.62 -5.41
CA PHE A 288 0.10 -1.06 -6.80
C PHE A 288 1.44 -1.54 -7.37
N ALA A 289 2.46 -1.70 -6.53
CA ALA A 289 3.80 -2.05 -6.99
C ALA A 289 3.82 -3.37 -7.77
N SER A 290 4.66 -3.45 -8.81
CA SER A 290 4.89 -4.68 -9.57
C SER A 290 5.82 -5.65 -8.85
N THR A 291 6.58 -5.20 -7.85
CA THR A 291 7.46 -6.07 -7.08
C THR A 291 6.65 -7.07 -6.27
N MET A 292 7.03 -8.34 -6.40
CA MET A 292 6.42 -9.49 -5.72
C MET A 292 7.44 -10.26 -4.88
N ASP A 293 8.66 -9.73 -4.73
CA ASP A 293 9.73 -10.43 -4.03
C ASP A 293 9.30 -10.74 -2.58
N PRO A 294 9.25 -12.02 -2.18
CA PRO A 294 8.88 -12.42 -0.82
C PRO A 294 9.71 -11.74 0.27
N ASP A 295 10.97 -11.40 -0.01
CA ASP A 295 11.85 -10.73 0.93
C ASP A 295 11.45 -9.26 1.13
N VAL A 296 10.88 -8.65 0.09
CA VAL A 296 10.36 -7.28 0.07
C VAL A 296 8.94 -7.20 0.66
N LEU A 297 8.13 -8.24 0.49
CA LEU A 297 6.75 -8.32 1.01
C LEU A 297 6.67 -8.59 2.52
N GLY A 298 7.81 -8.62 3.24
CA GLY A 298 7.85 -8.81 4.68
C GLY A 298 7.39 -10.21 5.14
N THR A 299 7.27 -11.17 4.22
CA THR A 299 6.77 -12.51 4.53
C THR A 299 7.79 -13.40 5.25
N LYS A 300 9.05 -12.96 5.36
CA LYS A 300 10.09 -13.52 6.23
C LYS A 300 10.20 -12.89 7.61
N ALA A 301 9.45 -11.83 7.94
CA ALA A 301 9.54 -11.24 9.27
C ALA A 301 9.11 -12.25 10.34
N ALA A 302 10.05 -12.59 11.23
CA ALA A 302 9.76 -13.39 12.41
C ALA A 302 8.62 -12.72 13.19
N ILE A 303 7.51 -13.43 13.32
CA ILE A 303 6.51 -13.09 14.33
C ILE A 303 7.24 -13.24 15.67
N SER A 304 7.30 -12.16 16.44
CA SER A 304 7.73 -12.16 17.84
C SER A 304 6.99 -13.21 18.64
#